data_AF-A0A356AX37-F1
#
_entry.id   AF-A0A356AX37-F1
#
_cell.length_a   1.000
_cell.length_b   1.000
_cell.length_c   1.000
_cell.angle_alpha   90.00
_cell.angle_beta   90.00
_cell.angle_gamma   90.00
#
_symmetry.space_group_name_H-M   'P 1'
#
loop_
_entity.id
_entity.type
_entity.pdbx_description
1 polymer ?
#
loop_
_entity_poly.entity_id
_entity_poly.type
_entity_poly.pdbx_seq_one_letter_code
_entity_poly.pdbx_strand_id
1 'polypeptide(L)'
;MADIVPELLELISQKFDERTVESQKLKTAVEHLMANEATYVDANNFAIEVGNILSDIFEETIDASVLPDGRMYYNIADRILNPTMAKNHELITGYAMDVQKNLNKKAGLHLKPQIPELNQSRIDGIVNRISSEADFDVIKWILGDPIVTFSQSVVDDSIKANADFQSRAGLQPIITRKLKGKACKWCRALAGAYDYSELPKEIYQRHDNCRCTIEYDPGDGKRKTIPSRKNNPGKNKKIESRKKIGIKKPAEN
;
A
#
# COMPACT_ATOMS: atom_id res chain seq x y z
N MET A 1 29.54 4.90 -25.30
CA MET A 1 29.48 4.98 -23.83
C MET A 1 29.17 3.58 -23.32
N ALA A 2 29.84 3.13 -22.26
CA ALA A 2 29.54 1.82 -21.65
C ALA A 2 28.13 1.83 -21.03
N ASP A 3 27.46 0.69 -21.03
CA ASP A 3 26.16 0.55 -20.37
C ASP A 3 26.37 0.53 -18.85
N ILE A 4 25.96 1.60 -18.17
CA ILE A 4 26.13 1.79 -16.72
C ILE A 4 25.17 0.93 -15.87
N VAL A 5 24.09 0.44 -16.49
CA VAL A 5 22.97 -0.17 -15.75
C VAL A 5 23.35 -1.46 -15.02
N PRO A 6 24.11 -2.41 -15.61
CA PRO A 6 24.44 -3.66 -14.93
C PRO A 6 25.20 -3.45 -13.62
N GLU A 7 26.25 -2.62 -13.65
CA GLU A 7 27.08 -2.32 -12.46
C GLU A 7 26.27 -1.58 -11.39
N LEU A 8 25.43 -0.63 -11.81
CA LEU A 8 24.56 0.11 -10.89
C LEU A 8 23.50 -0.79 -10.24
N LEU A 9 22.90 -1.71 -11.01
CA LEU A 9 21.89 -2.64 -10.50
C LEU A 9 22.50 -3.65 -9.51
N GLU A 10 23.71 -4.14 -9.79
CA GLU A 10 24.46 -5.01 -8.87
C GLU A 10 24.75 -4.30 -7.54
N LEU A 11 25.25 -3.06 -7.61
CA LEU A 11 25.51 -2.23 -6.43
C LEU A 11 24.24 -1.96 -5.61
N ILE A 12 23.13 -1.61 -6.28
CA ILE A 12 21.84 -1.38 -5.62
C ILE A 12 21.36 -2.66 -4.94
N SER A 13 21.43 -3.81 -5.62
CA SER A 13 20.98 -5.08 -5.04
C SER A 13 21.81 -5.47 -3.83
N GLN A 14 23.14 -5.36 -3.90
CA GLN A 14 24.02 -5.70 -2.79
C GLN A 14 23.72 -4.82 -1.56
N LYS A 15 23.70 -3.49 -1.73
CA LYS A 15 23.39 -2.56 -0.63
C LYS A 15 22.00 -2.82 -0.05
N PHE A 16 21.03 -3.17 -0.89
CA PHE A 16 19.67 -3.44 -0.45
C PHE A 16 19.60 -4.71 0.42
N ASP A 17 20.27 -5.78 0.00
CA ASP A 17 20.31 -7.03 0.77
C ASP A 17 21.03 -6.82 2.12
N GLU A 18 22.15 -6.08 2.13
CA GLU A 18 22.86 -5.72 3.36
C GLU A 18 21.97 -4.91 4.32
N ARG A 19 21.38 -3.80 3.85
CA ARG A 19 20.56 -2.91 4.71
C ARG A 19 19.27 -3.55 5.20
N THR A 20 18.65 -4.41 4.40
CA THR A 20 17.45 -5.12 4.83
C THR A 20 17.75 -6.13 5.93
N VAL A 21 18.88 -6.85 5.84
CA VAL A 21 19.36 -7.75 6.90
C VAL A 21 19.74 -6.99 8.17
N GLU A 22 20.28 -5.78 8.05
CA GLU A 22 20.69 -4.98 9.20
C GLU A 22 19.54 -4.23 9.89
N SER A 23 18.47 -3.88 9.17
CA SER A 23 17.38 -3.04 9.68
C SER A 23 16.69 -3.63 10.91
N GLN A 24 16.84 -2.93 12.04
CA GLN A 24 16.19 -3.31 13.29
C GLN A 24 14.65 -3.28 13.19
N LYS A 25 14.09 -2.36 12.39
CA LYS A 25 12.63 -2.29 12.20
C LYS A 25 12.09 -3.51 11.46
N LEU A 26 12.82 -3.99 10.44
CA LEU A 26 12.43 -5.21 9.72
C LEU A 26 12.57 -6.43 10.63
N LYS A 27 13.64 -6.51 11.44
CA LYS A 27 13.80 -7.57 12.46
C LYS A 27 12.64 -7.61 13.44
N THR A 28 12.27 -6.47 14.03
CA THR A 28 11.13 -6.39 14.95
C THR A 28 9.81 -6.75 14.28
N ALA A 29 9.61 -6.38 13.01
CA ALA A 29 8.44 -6.82 12.26
C ALA A 29 8.39 -8.35 12.08
N VAL A 30 9.55 -8.99 11.82
CA VAL A 30 9.65 -10.46 11.73
C VAL A 30 9.42 -11.11 13.10
N GLU A 31 9.93 -10.54 14.19
CA GLU A 31 9.67 -11.02 15.55
C GLU A 31 8.17 -11.00 15.88
N HIS A 32 7.48 -9.90 15.59
CA HIS A 32 6.02 -9.80 15.74
C HIS A 32 5.29 -10.85 14.88
N LEU A 33 5.80 -11.12 13.68
CA LEU A 33 5.21 -12.12 12.79
C LEU A 33 5.35 -13.53 13.36
N MET A 34 6.55 -13.89 13.86
CA MET A 34 6.84 -15.18 14.48
C MET A 34 6.08 -15.40 15.78
N ALA A 35 5.86 -14.34 16.57
CA ALA A 35 4.99 -14.35 17.74
C ALA A 35 3.49 -14.51 17.40
N ASN A 36 3.15 -14.50 16.10
CA ASN A 36 1.79 -14.39 15.59
C ASN A 36 1.09 -13.11 16.08
N GLU A 37 1.78 -12.03 16.39
CA GLU A 37 1.19 -10.77 16.87
C GLU A 37 1.05 -9.71 15.77
N ALA A 38 1.79 -9.87 14.67
CA ALA A 38 1.77 -8.94 13.55
C ALA A 38 0.37 -8.73 12.94
N THR A 39 0.15 -7.49 12.52
CA THR A 39 -1.06 -6.99 11.88
C THR A 39 -0.71 -6.26 10.58
N TYR A 40 -1.71 -5.78 9.85
CA TYR A 40 -1.48 -4.91 8.70
C TYR A 40 -0.84 -3.55 9.06
N VAL A 41 -0.85 -3.15 10.34
CA VAL A 41 -0.04 -2.01 10.79
C VAL A 41 1.45 -2.32 10.70
N ASP A 42 1.84 -3.52 11.15
CA ASP A 42 3.22 -4.01 11.06
C ASP A 42 3.62 -4.18 9.59
N ALA A 43 2.74 -4.73 8.74
CA ALA A 43 2.98 -4.83 7.31
C ALA A 43 3.18 -3.45 6.64
N ASN A 44 2.38 -2.45 7.02
CA ASN A 44 2.57 -1.08 6.53
C ASN A 44 3.91 -0.49 7.00
N ASN A 45 4.31 -0.70 8.26
CA ASN A 45 5.59 -0.20 8.76
C ASN A 45 6.78 -0.92 8.11
N PHE A 46 6.67 -2.23 7.88
CA PHE A 46 7.62 -3.02 7.11
C PHE A 46 7.77 -2.46 5.70
N ALA A 47 6.65 -2.20 5.01
CA ALA A 47 6.66 -1.61 3.67
C ALA A 47 7.27 -0.20 3.62
N ILE A 48 6.98 0.65 4.62
CA ILE A 48 7.62 1.96 4.74
C ILE A 48 9.14 1.80 4.85
N GLU A 49 9.61 0.89 5.70
CA GLU A 49 11.03 0.70 5.91
C GLU A 49 11.73 0.13 4.66
N VAL A 50 11.15 -0.88 4.00
CA VAL A 50 11.63 -1.41 2.72
C VAL A 50 11.69 -0.31 1.65
N GLY A 51 10.66 0.56 1.59
CA GLY A 51 10.64 1.71 0.69
C GLY A 51 11.71 2.75 1.01
N ASN A 52 11.93 3.08 2.29
CA ASN A 52 12.96 4.01 2.71
C ASN A 52 14.36 3.47 2.38
N ILE A 53 14.64 2.20 2.69
CA ILE A 53 15.94 1.58 2.37
C ILE A 53 16.24 1.69 0.88
N LEU A 54 15.28 1.35 0.01
CA LEU A 54 15.48 1.45 -1.44
C LEU A 54 15.67 2.90 -1.89
N SER A 55 14.84 3.82 -1.37
CA SER A 55 14.93 5.25 -1.64
C SER A 55 16.31 5.82 -1.27
N ASP A 56 16.80 5.51 -0.07
CA ASP A 56 18.10 5.98 0.41
C ASP A 56 19.24 5.42 -0.45
N ILE A 57 19.14 4.16 -0.90
CA ILE A 57 20.11 3.56 -1.80
C ILE A 57 20.08 4.27 -3.16
N PHE A 58 18.91 4.55 -3.72
CA PHE A 58 18.82 5.31 -4.97
C PHE A 58 19.45 6.69 -4.86
N GLU A 59 19.22 7.41 -3.75
CA GLU A 59 19.84 8.72 -3.50
C GLU A 59 21.37 8.62 -3.41
N GLU A 60 21.90 7.54 -2.86
CA GLU A 60 23.35 7.32 -2.73
C GLU A 60 24.05 6.85 -4.01
N THR A 61 23.35 6.12 -4.88
CA THR A 61 23.97 5.45 -6.04
C THR A 61 23.63 6.09 -7.38
N ILE A 62 22.59 6.92 -7.43
CA ILE A 62 22.11 7.53 -8.67
C ILE A 62 22.21 9.06 -8.53
N ASP A 63 23.20 9.63 -9.19
CA ASP A 63 23.39 11.07 -9.32
C ASP A 63 23.63 11.49 -10.78
N ALA A 64 23.67 12.79 -11.05
CA ALA A 64 23.89 13.30 -12.41
C ALA A 64 25.27 12.91 -12.98
N SER A 65 26.27 12.61 -12.14
CA SER A 65 27.63 12.28 -12.58
C SER A 65 27.74 10.86 -13.15
N VAL A 66 26.93 9.92 -12.63
CA VAL A 66 26.87 8.55 -13.14
C VAL A 66 25.98 8.43 -14.38
N LEU A 67 25.11 9.40 -14.63
CA LEU A 67 24.16 9.39 -15.74
C LEU A 67 24.76 10.00 -17.02
N PRO A 68 24.40 9.46 -18.21
CA PRO A 68 24.78 10.06 -19.49
C PRO A 68 24.26 11.49 -19.61
N ASP A 69 25.18 12.44 -19.82
CA ASP A 69 24.88 13.87 -19.94
C ASP A 69 24.07 14.45 -18.76
N GLY A 70 24.17 13.84 -17.57
CA GLY A 70 23.37 14.24 -16.41
C GLY A 70 21.88 13.90 -16.49
N ARG A 71 21.48 13.05 -17.45
CA ARG A 71 20.07 12.76 -17.75
C ARG A 71 19.69 11.31 -17.45
N MET A 72 18.57 11.14 -16.76
CA MET A 72 17.92 9.84 -16.63
C MET A 72 17.11 9.52 -17.89
N TYR A 73 17.60 8.61 -18.73
CA TYR A 73 16.85 8.15 -19.90
C TYR A 73 15.86 7.05 -19.53
N TYR A 74 14.76 6.94 -20.31
CA TYR A 74 13.71 5.95 -20.09
C TYR A 74 14.26 4.52 -19.94
N ASN A 75 15.14 4.10 -20.85
CA ASN A 75 15.72 2.75 -20.83
C ASN A 75 16.60 2.50 -19.59
N ILE A 76 17.25 3.53 -19.04
CA ILE A 76 18.05 3.43 -17.81
C ILE A 76 17.09 3.32 -16.61
N ALA A 77 16.12 4.23 -16.51
CA ALA A 77 15.11 4.21 -15.45
C ALA A 77 14.33 2.89 -15.42
N ASP A 78 13.84 2.42 -16.57
CA ASP A 78 13.06 1.20 -16.71
C ASP A 78 13.84 -0.03 -16.23
N ARG A 79 15.09 -0.18 -16.65
CA ARG A 79 15.95 -1.32 -16.30
C ARG A 79 16.42 -1.30 -14.83
N ILE A 80 16.40 -0.15 -14.16
CA ILE A 80 16.71 -0.04 -12.74
C ILE A 80 15.45 -0.23 -11.89
N LEU A 81 14.38 0.50 -12.20
CA LEU A 81 13.19 0.58 -11.36
C LEU A 81 12.34 -0.68 -11.43
N ASN A 82 12.16 -1.30 -12.59
CA ASN A 82 11.36 -2.53 -12.68
C ASN A 82 11.88 -3.66 -11.76
N PRO A 83 13.15 -4.11 -11.87
CA PRO A 83 13.62 -5.22 -11.04
C PRO A 83 13.65 -4.86 -9.55
N THR A 84 14.07 -3.64 -9.20
CA THR A 84 14.17 -3.21 -7.78
C THR A 84 12.80 -3.05 -7.13
N MET A 85 11.84 -2.42 -7.81
CA MET A 85 10.48 -2.27 -7.30
C MET A 85 9.70 -3.59 -7.29
N ALA A 86 9.96 -4.50 -8.23
CA ALA A 86 9.40 -5.85 -8.22
C ALA A 86 9.90 -6.66 -7.02
N LYS A 87 11.20 -6.57 -6.68
CA LYS A 87 11.77 -7.19 -5.47
C LYS A 87 11.13 -6.62 -4.19
N ASN A 88 10.93 -5.30 -4.12
CA ASN A 88 10.19 -4.68 -3.01
C ASN A 88 8.75 -5.22 -2.90
N HIS A 89 8.04 -5.33 -4.02
CA HIS A 89 6.70 -5.88 -4.05
C HIS A 89 6.67 -7.34 -3.54
N GLU A 90 7.61 -8.18 -3.98
CA GLU A 90 7.71 -9.57 -3.52
C GLU A 90 7.94 -9.66 -2.01
N LEU A 91 8.90 -8.90 -1.47
CA LEU A 91 9.18 -8.89 -0.03
C LEU A 91 7.97 -8.43 0.80
N ILE A 92 7.31 -7.36 0.36
CA ILE A 92 6.16 -6.79 1.07
C ILE A 92 4.96 -7.72 1.01
N THR A 93 4.66 -8.28 -0.16
CA THR A 93 3.54 -9.22 -0.30
C THR A 93 3.80 -10.53 0.42
N GLY A 94 5.04 -11.02 0.46
CA GLY A 94 5.44 -12.19 1.27
C GLY A 94 5.16 -11.97 2.76
N TYR A 95 5.61 -10.83 3.32
CA TYR A 95 5.32 -10.49 4.71
C TYR A 95 3.81 -10.34 4.97
N ALA A 96 3.10 -9.62 4.09
CA ALA A 96 1.66 -9.40 4.21
C ALA A 96 0.85 -10.71 4.10
N MET A 97 1.31 -11.68 3.29
CA MET A 97 0.71 -13.01 3.16
C MET A 97 0.76 -13.76 4.50
N ASP A 98 1.91 -13.76 5.17
CA ASP A 98 2.06 -14.43 6.47
C ASP A 98 1.27 -13.73 7.57
N VAL A 99 1.23 -12.39 7.57
CA VAL A 99 0.33 -11.62 8.44
C VAL A 99 -1.13 -12.04 8.23
N GLN A 100 -1.60 -12.07 6.98
CA GLN A 100 -2.97 -12.46 6.67
C GLN A 100 -3.27 -13.90 7.09
N LYS A 101 -2.32 -14.82 6.91
CA LYS A 101 -2.46 -16.21 7.36
C LYS A 101 -2.67 -16.28 8.86
N ASN A 102 -1.91 -15.51 9.64
CA ASN A 102 -2.04 -15.43 11.08
C ASN A 102 -3.36 -14.79 11.51
N LEU A 103 -3.79 -13.72 10.84
CA LEU A 103 -5.09 -13.08 11.08
C LEU A 103 -6.27 -14.03 10.80
N ASN A 104 -6.22 -14.76 9.68
CA ASN A 104 -7.24 -15.76 9.35
C ASN A 104 -7.29 -16.88 10.41
N LYS A 105 -6.13 -17.41 10.80
CA LYS A 105 -6.04 -18.45 11.84
C LYS A 105 -6.60 -17.97 13.18
N LYS A 106 -6.24 -16.76 13.63
CA LYS A 106 -6.78 -16.15 14.86
C LYS A 106 -8.29 -15.96 14.82
N ALA A 107 -8.82 -15.63 13.65
CA ALA A 107 -10.25 -15.46 13.42
C ALA A 107 -11.02 -16.78 13.26
N GLY A 108 -10.33 -17.94 13.30
CA GLY A 108 -10.95 -19.24 13.03
C GLY A 108 -11.36 -19.42 11.56
N LEU A 109 -10.76 -18.65 10.64
CA LEU A 109 -11.05 -18.69 9.21
C LEU A 109 -10.03 -19.59 8.50
N HIS A 110 -10.51 -20.55 7.72
CA HIS A 110 -9.69 -21.43 6.88
C HIS A 110 -9.49 -20.87 5.46
N LEU A 111 -9.32 -19.55 5.34
CA LEU A 111 -9.11 -18.86 4.07
C LEU A 111 -7.63 -18.82 3.72
N LYS A 112 -7.30 -19.16 2.46
CA LYS A 112 -5.96 -18.93 1.93
C LYS A 112 -5.73 -17.43 1.73
N PRO A 113 -4.59 -16.87 2.17
CA PRO A 113 -4.22 -15.50 1.82
C PRO A 113 -4.19 -15.30 0.31
N GLN A 114 -4.61 -14.12 -0.12
CA GLN A 114 -4.52 -13.66 -1.50
C GLN A 114 -3.32 -12.73 -1.63
N ILE A 115 -2.60 -12.87 -2.74
CA ILE A 115 -1.44 -12.05 -3.09
C ILE A 115 -1.86 -11.14 -4.24
N PRO A 116 -1.74 -9.81 -4.11
CA PRO A 116 -2.05 -8.90 -5.21
C PRO A 116 -1.02 -9.01 -6.33
N GLU A 117 -1.45 -8.74 -7.56
CA GLU A 117 -0.53 -8.59 -8.68
C GLU A 117 0.27 -7.29 -8.56
N LEU A 118 1.49 -7.29 -9.11
CA LEU A 118 2.32 -6.10 -9.21
C LEU A 118 1.61 -5.04 -10.04
N ASN A 119 1.46 -3.83 -9.48
CA ASN A 119 0.88 -2.71 -10.20
C ASN A 119 1.90 -2.09 -11.16
N GLN A 120 2.05 -2.71 -12.33
CA GLN A 120 3.01 -2.28 -13.37
C GLN A 120 2.77 -0.83 -13.80
N SER A 121 1.50 -0.42 -13.94
CA SER A 121 1.17 0.95 -14.35
C SER A 121 1.71 2.02 -13.39
N ARG A 122 1.85 1.72 -12.09
CA ARG A 122 2.50 2.64 -11.14
C ARG A 122 4.00 2.76 -11.39
N ILE A 123 4.68 1.64 -11.67
CA ILE A 123 6.11 1.64 -12.01
C ILE A 123 6.33 2.41 -13.30
N ASP A 124 5.54 2.10 -14.34
CA ASP A 124 5.62 2.79 -15.64
C ASP A 124 5.40 4.31 -15.47
N GLY A 125 4.48 4.73 -14.60
CA GLY A 125 4.26 6.14 -14.29
C GLY A 125 5.49 6.82 -13.67
N ILE A 126 6.19 6.14 -12.76
CA ILE A 126 7.43 6.63 -12.13
C ILE A 126 8.56 6.68 -13.15
N VAL A 127 8.75 5.63 -13.96
CA VAL A 127 9.74 5.56 -15.04
C VAL A 127 9.55 6.69 -16.04
N ASN A 128 8.31 6.91 -16.48
CA ASN A 128 7.97 8.00 -17.39
C ASN A 128 8.26 9.37 -16.77
N ARG A 129 7.91 9.58 -15.50
CA ARG A 129 8.08 10.87 -14.84
C ARG A 129 9.55 11.21 -14.59
N ILE A 130 10.35 10.25 -14.14
CA ILE A 130 11.77 10.50 -13.85
C ILE A 130 12.60 10.74 -15.12
N SER A 131 12.13 10.21 -16.25
CA SER A 131 12.82 10.32 -17.53
C SER A 131 12.40 11.55 -18.35
N SER A 132 11.51 12.38 -17.81
CA SER A 132 10.91 13.49 -18.56
C SER A 132 11.76 14.75 -18.59
N GLU A 133 12.64 14.93 -17.60
CA GLU A 133 13.51 16.12 -17.52
C GLU A 133 14.86 15.87 -18.20
N ALA A 134 15.49 16.95 -18.69
CA ALA A 134 16.85 16.90 -19.21
C ALA A 134 17.88 16.86 -18.07
N ASP A 135 17.60 17.57 -16.98
CA ASP A 135 18.44 17.64 -15.79
C ASP A 135 17.87 16.72 -14.70
N PHE A 136 18.65 15.70 -14.32
CA PHE A 136 18.26 14.75 -13.28
C PHE A 136 18.07 15.41 -11.91
N ASP A 137 18.83 16.46 -11.58
CA ASP A 137 18.75 17.09 -10.26
C ASP A 137 17.39 17.77 -10.01
N VAL A 138 16.68 18.16 -11.07
CA VAL A 138 15.32 18.72 -11.00
C VAL A 138 14.28 17.66 -10.61
N ILE A 139 14.53 16.38 -10.93
CA ILE A 139 13.52 15.31 -10.84
C ILE A 139 13.89 14.14 -9.93
N LYS A 140 15.12 14.07 -9.41
CA LYS A 140 15.61 12.97 -8.57
C LYS A 140 14.76 12.68 -7.34
N TRP A 141 13.99 13.66 -6.85
CA TRP A 141 13.04 13.49 -5.74
C TRP A 141 12.00 12.39 -5.98
N ILE A 142 11.76 11.99 -7.24
CA ILE A 142 10.88 10.87 -7.60
C ILE A 142 11.38 9.54 -7.04
N LEU A 143 12.69 9.37 -6.87
CA LEU A 143 13.30 8.19 -6.25
C LEU A 143 13.16 8.16 -4.73
N GLY A 144 12.63 9.23 -4.14
CA GLY A 144 12.40 9.38 -2.73
C GLY A 144 11.03 8.85 -2.27
N ASP A 145 10.22 9.79 -1.78
CA ASP A 145 8.92 9.53 -1.18
C ASP A 145 7.90 8.76 -2.08
N PRO A 146 7.90 8.91 -3.41
CA PRO A 146 7.08 8.08 -4.28
C PRO A 146 7.40 6.59 -4.20
N ILE A 147 8.66 6.19 -3.99
CA ILE A 147 9.06 4.79 -3.79
C ILE A 147 8.47 4.25 -2.47
N VAL A 148 8.51 5.06 -1.40
CA VAL A 148 7.89 4.70 -0.11
C VAL A 148 6.37 4.59 -0.25
N THR A 149 5.75 5.50 -0.98
CA THR A 149 4.30 5.49 -1.23
C THR A 149 3.88 4.29 -2.07
N PHE A 150 4.68 3.90 -3.07
CA PHE A 150 4.50 2.66 -3.81
C PHE A 150 4.54 1.45 -2.87
N SER A 151 5.58 1.34 -2.02
CA SER A 151 5.69 0.24 -1.06
C SER A 151 4.46 0.13 -0.14
N GLN A 152 3.98 1.25 0.41
CA GLN A 152 2.75 1.24 1.22
C GLN A 152 1.52 0.80 0.43
N SER A 153 1.44 1.19 -0.84
CA SER A 153 0.31 0.82 -1.70
C SER A 153 0.23 -0.68 -1.96
N VAL A 154 1.36 -1.40 -1.94
CA VAL A 154 1.38 -2.87 -2.02
C VAL A 154 0.66 -3.53 -0.84
N VAL A 155 0.79 -2.95 0.37
CA VAL A 155 0.07 -3.41 1.56
C VAL A 155 -1.43 -3.15 1.42
N ASP A 156 -1.81 -1.96 0.93
CA ASP A 156 -3.22 -1.63 0.68
C ASP A 156 -3.85 -2.55 -0.35
N ASP A 157 -3.14 -2.86 -1.43
CA ASP A 157 -3.57 -3.78 -2.47
C ASP A 157 -3.68 -5.21 -1.92
N SER A 158 -2.81 -5.60 -0.98
CA SER A 158 -2.89 -6.88 -0.26
C SER A 158 -4.13 -6.95 0.64
N ILE A 159 -4.41 -5.89 1.41
CA ILE A 159 -5.62 -5.79 2.23
C ILE A 159 -6.85 -5.89 1.34
N LYS A 160 -6.87 -5.15 0.22
CA LYS A 160 -7.99 -5.13 -0.71
C LYS A 160 -8.26 -6.52 -1.28
N ALA A 161 -7.24 -7.21 -1.81
CA ALA A 161 -7.37 -8.54 -2.39
C ALA A 161 -7.96 -9.56 -1.38
N ASN A 162 -7.50 -9.51 -0.13
CA ASN A 162 -7.98 -10.40 0.92
C ASN A 162 -9.39 -10.06 1.41
N ALA A 163 -9.70 -8.77 1.57
CA ALA A 163 -11.03 -8.33 1.94
C ALA A 163 -12.07 -8.62 0.84
N ASP A 164 -11.70 -8.44 -0.44
CA ASP A 164 -12.53 -8.81 -1.60
C ASP A 164 -12.81 -10.31 -1.64
N PHE A 165 -11.79 -11.14 -1.41
CA PHE A 165 -11.95 -12.60 -1.36
C PHE A 165 -12.83 -13.02 -0.17
N GLN A 166 -12.57 -12.49 1.01
CA GLN A 166 -13.37 -12.76 2.19
C GLN A 166 -14.84 -12.32 2.02
N SER A 167 -15.07 -11.14 1.45
CA SER A 167 -16.43 -10.64 1.21
C SER A 167 -17.19 -11.51 0.22
N ARG A 168 -16.52 -12.02 -0.83
CA ARG A 168 -17.12 -12.98 -1.77
C ARG A 168 -17.47 -14.32 -1.13
N ALA A 169 -16.77 -14.70 -0.06
CA ALA A 169 -17.10 -15.87 0.77
C ALA A 169 -18.28 -15.62 1.75
N GLY A 170 -18.93 -14.45 1.69
CA GLY A 170 -20.10 -14.13 2.52
C GLY A 170 -19.78 -13.55 3.90
N LEU A 171 -18.50 -13.34 4.20
CA LEU A 171 -18.05 -12.73 5.45
C LEU A 171 -18.01 -11.20 5.31
N GLN A 172 -17.91 -10.48 6.43
CA GLN A 172 -17.97 -9.01 6.45
C GLN A 172 -16.74 -8.46 7.20
N PRO A 173 -15.58 -8.34 6.53
CA PRO A 173 -14.40 -7.73 7.15
C PRO A 173 -14.64 -6.25 7.43
N ILE A 174 -13.91 -5.72 8.42
CA ILE A 174 -13.90 -4.30 8.73
C ILE A 174 -12.59 -3.70 8.25
N ILE A 175 -12.69 -2.57 7.54
CA ILE A 175 -11.54 -1.78 7.11
C ILE A 175 -11.50 -0.49 7.93
N THR A 176 -10.36 -0.19 8.54
CA THR A 176 -10.18 1.03 9.33
C THR A 176 -9.02 1.84 8.78
N ARG A 177 -9.29 3.06 8.32
CA ARG A 177 -8.23 4.00 7.94
C ARG A 177 -7.86 4.86 9.14
N LYS A 178 -6.61 4.79 9.61
CA LYS A 178 -6.08 5.63 10.69
C LYS A 178 -5.19 6.73 10.13
N LEU A 179 -5.33 7.92 10.71
CA LEU A 179 -4.54 9.08 10.34
C LEU A 179 -3.17 9.03 11.00
N LYS A 180 -2.15 9.50 10.27
CA LYS A 180 -0.82 9.79 10.84
C LYS A 180 -0.61 11.30 10.89
N GLY A 181 -0.25 11.82 12.06
CA GLY A 181 0.08 13.24 12.26
C GLY A 181 -1.02 14.22 11.82
N LYS A 182 -0.62 15.38 11.30
CA LYS A 182 -1.52 16.42 10.77
C LYS A 182 -1.96 16.10 9.33
N ALA A 183 -2.62 14.96 9.12
CA ALA A 183 -3.07 14.50 7.80
C ALA A 183 -3.92 15.54 7.05
N CYS A 184 -3.94 15.51 5.71
CA CYS A 184 -4.68 16.46 4.88
C CYS A 184 -6.21 16.34 5.04
N LYS A 185 -6.97 17.33 4.54
CA LYS A 185 -8.44 17.35 4.63
C LYS A 185 -9.08 16.10 4.00
N TRP A 186 -8.53 15.63 2.88
CA TRP A 186 -9.04 14.46 2.18
C TRP A 186 -8.82 13.17 2.99
N CYS A 187 -7.61 12.93 3.52
CA CYS A 187 -7.35 11.80 4.42
C CYS A 187 -8.24 11.84 5.67
N ARG A 188 -8.46 13.01 6.27
CA ARG A 188 -9.36 13.18 7.43
C ARG A 188 -10.80 12.77 7.11
N ALA A 189 -11.27 13.04 5.89
CA ALA A 189 -12.62 12.66 5.46
C ALA A 189 -12.77 11.13 5.29
N LEU A 190 -11.69 10.45 4.92
CA LEU A 190 -11.65 8.98 4.76
C LEU A 190 -11.36 8.22 6.06
N ALA A 191 -10.92 8.90 7.12
CA ALA A 191 -10.55 8.25 8.37
C ALA A 191 -11.73 7.56 9.07
N GLY A 192 -11.45 6.43 9.72
CA GLY A 192 -12.37 5.66 10.55
C GLY A 192 -12.64 4.25 10.01
N ALA A 193 -13.49 3.51 10.73
CA ALA A 193 -13.90 2.16 10.40
C ALA A 193 -15.06 2.13 9.38
N TYR A 194 -15.08 1.08 8.56
CA TYR A 194 -16.08 0.80 7.54
C TYR A 194 -16.37 -0.69 7.46
N ASP A 195 -17.64 -1.01 7.23
CA ASP A 195 -18.03 -2.32 6.75
C ASP A 195 -17.59 -2.41 5.30
N TYR A 196 -17.05 -3.56 4.89
CA TYR A 196 -16.58 -3.74 3.52
C TYR A 196 -17.67 -3.47 2.47
N SER A 197 -18.93 -3.81 2.78
CA SER A 197 -20.07 -3.54 1.90
C SER A 197 -20.42 -2.06 1.75
N GLU A 198 -19.93 -1.19 2.65
CA GLU A 198 -20.18 0.25 2.65
C GLU A 198 -18.89 1.08 2.50
N LEU A 199 -17.85 0.48 1.93
CA LEU A 199 -16.53 1.09 1.74
C LEU A 199 -16.57 2.26 0.73
N PRO A 200 -15.95 3.42 1.02
CA PRO A 200 -15.73 4.47 0.02
C PRO A 200 -14.82 3.97 -1.09
N LYS A 201 -15.04 4.40 -2.34
CA LYS A 201 -14.24 3.98 -3.49
C LYS A 201 -12.76 4.34 -3.33
N GLU A 202 -12.49 5.45 -2.64
CA GLU A 202 -11.18 6.07 -2.50
C GLU A 202 -10.41 5.58 -1.27
N ILE A 203 -10.95 4.61 -0.52
CA ILE A 203 -10.40 4.21 0.79
C ILE A 203 -8.94 3.72 0.75
N TYR A 204 -8.51 3.13 -0.37
CA TYR A 204 -7.16 2.60 -0.62
C TYR A 204 -6.28 3.60 -1.38
N GLN A 205 -6.84 4.75 -1.80
CA GLN A 205 -6.06 5.74 -2.51
C GLN A 205 -5.14 6.48 -1.54
N ARG A 206 -3.96 6.84 -2.03
CA ARG A 206 -2.96 7.65 -1.34
C ARG A 206 -2.66 8.88 -2.19
N HIS A 207 -2.45 10.00 -1.51
CA HIS A 207 -1.77 11.14 -2.12
C HIS A 207 -0.27 11.01 -1.80
N ASP A 208 0.53 11.84 -2.45
CA ASP A 208 1.97 11.90 -2.23
C ASP A 208 2.28 12.15 -0.75
N ASN A 209 3.28 11.46 -0.23
CA ASN A 209 3.77 11.59 1.14
C ASN A 209 2.73 11.21 2.23
N CYS A 210 1.76 10.35 1.89
CA CYS A 210 0.73 9.90 2.83
C CYS A 210 1.19 8.70 3.67
N ARG A 211 1.48 8.95 4.95
CA ARG A 211 1.81 7.89 5.94
C ARG A 211 0.60 7.39 6.77
N CYS A 212 -0.63 7.64 6.31
CA CYS A 212 -1.83 7.05 6.95
C CYS A 212 -1.81 5.53 6.80
N THR A 213 -2.47 4.81 7.70
CA THR A 213 -2.52 3.34 7.68
C THR A 213 -3.93 2.86 7.38
N ILE A 214 -4.01 1.70 6.75
CA ILE A 214 -5.25 0.95 6.56
C ILE A 214 -5.10 -0.34 7.35
N GLU A 215 -6.07 -0.59 8.22
CA GLU A 215 -6.17 -1.79 9.02
C GLU A 215 -7.30 -2.66 8.52
N TYR A 216 -7.12 -3.96 8.71
CA TYR A 216 -8.07 -4.98 8.33
C TYR A 216 -8.35 -5.86 9.55
N ASP A 217 -9.63 -6.00 9.86
CA ASP A 217 -10.14 -6.94 10.86
C ASP A 217 -10.97 -8.00 10.13
N PRO A 218 -10.51 -9.27 10.10
CA PRO A 218 -11.23 -10.37 9.46
C PRO A 218 -12.56 -10.70 10.17
N GLY A 219 -12.82 -10.18 11.37
CA GLY A 219 -13.98 -10.57 12.16
C GLY A 219 -13.82 -11.94 12.82
N ASP A 220 -14.89 -12.40 13.45
CA ASP A 220 -15.02 -13.74 14.07
C ASP A 220 -16.11 -14.58 13.35
N GLY A 221 -16.43 -14.22 12.11
CA GLY A 221 -17.55 -14.78 11.35
C GLY A 221 -18.93 -14.26 11.78
N LYS A 222 -19.02 -13.44 12.84
CA LYS A 222 -20.26 -12.78 13.27
C LYS A 222 -20.32 -11.33 12.81
N ARG A 223 -21.53 -10.81 12.69
CA ARG A 223 -21.75 -9.41 12.32
C ARG A 223 -21.31 -8.49 13.46
N LYS A 224 -20.20 -7.77 13.27
CA LYS A 224 -19.73 -6.75 14.22
C LYS A 224 -20.48 -5.43 14.01
N THR A 225 -20.82 -4.75 15.10
CA THR A 225 -21.41 -3.40 15.04
C THR A 225 -20.30 -2.38 15.01
N ILE A 226 -20.24 -1.59 13.94
CA ILE A 226 -19.23 -0.53 13.79
C ILE A 226 -19.68 0.70 14.58
N PRO A 227 -18.80 1.32 15.39
CA PRO A 227 -19.11 2.59 16.05
C PRO A 227 -19.57 3.63 15.04
N SER A 228 -20.66 4.33 15.37
CA SER A 228 -21.21 5.38 14.49
C SER A 228 -20.17 6.48 14.26
N ARG A 229 -19.81 6.71 13.00
CA ARG A 229 -19.07 7.93 12.60
C ARG A 229 -19.86 9.16 13.00
N LYS A 230 -19.16 10.18 13.52
CA LYS A 230 -19.73 11.53 13.70
C LYS A 230 -20.13 12.17 12.36
N ASN A 231 -19.43 11.85 11.27
CA ASN A 231 -19.68 12.40 9.93
C ASN A 231 -19.72 11.29 8.89
N ASN A 232 -20.90 10.73 8.61
CA ASN A 232 -21.11 9.89 7.43
C ASN A 232 -22.13 10.58 6.51
N PRO A 233 -21.68 11.40 5.52
CA PRO A 233 -22.58 12.18 4.67
C PRO A 233 -23.53 11.33 3.82
N GLY A 234 -23.28 10.03 3.69
CA GLY A 234 -24.17 9.06 3.02
C GLY A 234 -25.15 8.34 3.94
N LYS A 235 -25.00 8.41 5.28
CA LYS A 235 -25.82 7.64 6.22
C LYS A 235 -27.28 8.05 6.15
N ASN A 236 -27.56 9.36 6.11
CA ASN A 236 -28.92 9.87 5.99
C ASN A 236 -29.57 9.50 4.66
N LYS A 237 -28.86 9.62 3.53
CA LYS A 237 -29.40 9.23 2.21
C LYS A 237 -29.74 7.75 2.12
N LYS A 238 -28.91 6.87 2.69
CA LYS A 238 -29.16 5.42 2.74
C LYS A 238 -30.27 5.03 3.73
N ILE A 239 -30.40 5.75 4.85
CA ILE A 239 -31.52 5.56 5.78
C ILE A 239 -32.83 6.01 5.11
N GLU A 240 -32.84 7.13 4.40
CA GLU A 240 -34.03 7.61 3.68
C GLU A 240 -34.43 6.69 2.52
N SER A 241 -33.47 6.14 1.77
CA SER A 241 -33.79 5.17 0.73
C SER A 241 -34.39 3.88 1.30
N ARG A 242 -33.88 3.40 2.45
CA ARG A 242 -34.45 2.24 3.17
C ARG A 242 -35.85 2.53 3.75
N LYS A 243 -36.14 3.74 4.22
CA LYS A 243 -37.49 4.16 4.66
C LYS A 243 -38.53 4.15 3.54
N LYS A 244 -38.11 4.25 2.27
CA LYS A 244 -39.00 4.24 1.10
C LYS A 244 -39.28 2.82 0.56
N ILE A 245 -38.59 1.80 1.04
CA ILE A 245 -38.83 0.41 0.64
C ILE A 245 -40.07 -0.09 1.39
N GLY A 246 -41.15 -0.39 0.65
CA GLY A 246 -42.40 -0.93 1.19
C GLY A 246 -43.55 0.07 1.36
N ILE A 247 -43.32 1.37 1.13
CA ILE A 247 -44.40 2.37 1.10
C ILE A 247 -45.01 2.36 -0.31
N LYS A 248 -46.21 1.78 -0.46
CA LYS A 248 -46.99 1.94 -1.70
C LYS A 248 -47.25 3.43 -1.93
N LYS A 249 -46.85 3.95 -3.09
CA LYS A 249 -47.27 5.28 -3.52
C LYS A 249 -48.81 5.31 -3.54
N PRO A 250 -49.46 6.36 -3.02
CA PRO A 250 -50.89 6.54 -3.23
C PRO A 250 -51.14 6.66 -4.74
N ALA A 251 -52.19 6.04 -5.24
CA ALA A 251 -52.64 6.22 -6.61
C ALA A 251 -53.03 7.69 -6.80
N GLU A 252 -52.42 8.35 -7.78
CA GLU A 252 -52.85 9.67 -8.25
C GLU A 252 -54.11 9.45 -9.09
N ASN A 253 -55.22 10.07 -8.67
CA ASN A 253 -56.47 10.17 -9.43
C ASN A 253 -56.36 11.28 -10.48
#